data_AF-A0A3T0I3T7-F1
#
_entry.id   AF-A0A3T0I3T7-F1
#
_cell.length_a   1.000
_cell.length_b   1.000
_cell.length_c   1.000
_cell.angle_alpha   90.00
_cell.angle_beta   90.00
_cell.angle_gamma   90.00
#
_symmetry.space_group_name_H-M   'P 1'
#
loop_
_entity.id
_entity.type
_entity.pdbx_description
1 polymer ?
#
loop_
_entity_poly.entity_id
_entity_poly.type
_entity_poly.pdbx_seq_one_letter_code
_entity_poly.pdbx_strand_id
1 'polypeptide(L)'
;MGLSRLRGARVFLIEPTYGIFLHKSLYFRPMEEALMLYLNKHRLAKGVVLIVWLYFVCSYLIGSIMFGYIVTKAFYQQDLRKLGSGNVGARNAGRLHGKKVFVMTFLGDALKGTVVVAAARWVHFSDSFQLIGLMLALIGHLKPITLKFKGGKGISTFIGGMITFQPLLSLVIMAVFIILYPLTKSFTLAGLGAFLFIPVFLLIRQYDWLTCILAAGILILILLAHSENIKEKIRHN
;
A
#
# COMPACT_ATOMS: atom_id res chain seq x y z
N MET A 1 -28.30 -59.98 -63.53
CA MET A 1 -27.13 -60.58 -62.86
C MET A 1 -25.98 -59.60 -62.94
N GLY A 2 -25.38 -59.21 -61.80
CA GLY A 2 -24.08 -58.53 -61.75
C GLY A 2 -24.08 -57.00 -61.58
N LEU A 3 -24.40 -56.54 -60.37
CA LEU A 3 -24.00 -55.25 -59.77
C LEU A 3 -22.45 -55.06 -59.86
N SER A 4 -21.80 -53.89 -59.89
CA SER A 4 -22.17 -52.49 -59.63
C SER A 4 -20.95 -51.56 -59.86
N ARG A 5 -21.22 -50.36 -60.41
CA ARG A 5 -20.75 -49.01 -60.01
C ARG A 5 -19.24 -48.76 -59.80
N LEU A 6 -18.54 -48.04 -60.68
CA LEU A 6 -18.50 -46.57 -60.91
C LEU A 6 -17.24 -45.91 -60.29
N ARG A 7 -16.40 -45.42 -61.21
CA ARG A 7 -15.56 -44.20 -61.17
C ARG A 7 -14.38 -44.14 -60.20
N GLY A 8 -13.22 -44.57 -60.71
CA GLY A 8 -11.90 -44.10 -60.27
C GLY A 8 -11.62 -42.70 -60.81
N ALA A 9 -11.35 -41.75 -59.91
CA ALA A 9 -10.71 -40.48 -60.19
C ALA A 9 -9.27 -40.51 -59.65
N ARG A 10 -8.37 -39.93 -60.43
CA ARG A 10 -6.90 -39.97 -60.36
C ARG A 10 -6.35 -39.38 -59.05
N VAL A 11 -5.27 -39.97 -58.53
CA VAL A 11 -4.10 -39.22 -58.03
C VAL A 11 -2.83 -39.98 -58.43
N PHE A 12 -1.87 -39.23 -58.97
CA PHE A 12 -0.59 -39.68 -59.50
C PHE A 12 0.36 -40.21 -58.40
N LEU A 13 1.22 -41.12 -58.85
CA LEU A 13 2.27 -41.85 -58.15
C LEU A 13 3.37 -40.95 -57.56
N ILE A 14 3.82 -41.27 -56.34
CA ILE A 14 5.24 -41.25 -55.98
C ILE A 14 5.50 -42.54 -55.18
N GLU A 15 6.45 -43.34 -55.65
CA GLU A 15 6.82 -44.65 -55.12
C GLU A 15 7.60 -44.60 -53.80
N PRO A 16 7.68 -45.74 -53.08
CA PRO A 16 8.06 -45.82 -51.67
C PRO A 16 9.56 -46.11 -51.50
N THR A 17 10.20 -45.56 -50.46
CA THR A 17 11.38 -46.20 -49.88
C THR A 17 11.78 -45.60 -48.52
N TYR A 18 11.94 -46.52 -47.56
CA TYR A 18 12.59 -46.42 -46.24
C TYR A 18 11.81 -45.82 -45.05
N GLY A 19 11.52 -46.70 -44.08
CA GLY A 19 11.85 -46.39 -42.68
C GLY A 19 10.68 -46.32 -41.71
N ILE A 20 10.17 -47.48 -41.32
CA ILE A 20 9.51 -47.65 -40.02
C ILE A 20 10.53 -47.30 -38.94
N PHE A 21 10.43 -46.12 -38.33
CA PHE A 21 11.01 -45.83 -37.00
C PHE A 21 10.11 -44.85 -36.25
N LEU A 22 9.00 -45.37 -35.74
CA LEU A 22 8.38 -44.84 -34.53
C LEU A 22 9.38 -45.08 -33.38
N HIS A 23 10.07 -44.04 -32.90
CA HIS A 23 10.66 -44.11 -31.56
C HIS A 23 10.48 -42.79 -30.81
N LYS A 24 9.54 -42.84 -29.86
CA LYS A 24 9.41 -41.99 -28.66
C LYS A 24 10.57 -41.01 -28.42
N SER A 25 10.38 -39.73 -28.75
CA SER A 25 11.32 -38.66 -28.37
C SER A 25 10.63 -37.41 -27.80
N LEU A 26 9.32 -37.47 -27.51
CA LEU A 26 8.53 -36.31 -27.08
C LEU A 26 8.18 -36.26 -25.57
N TYR A 27 8.74 -37.14 -24.74
CA TYR A 27 8.37 -37.24 -23.31
C TYR A 27 9.54 -37.39 -22.33
N PHE A 28 10.76 -37.01 -22.72
CA PHE A 28 11.88 -36.94 -21.79
C PHE A 28 12.58 -35.59 -21.98
N ARG A 29 12.08 -34.55 -21.30
CA ARG A 29 13.03 -33.51 -20.86
C ARG A 29 13.98 -34.19 -19.86
N PRO A 30 15.30 -33.98 -19.93
CA PRO A 30 16.22 -34.56 -18.96
C PRO A 30 15.74 -34.20 -17.55
N MET A 31 15.76 -35.16 -16.63
CA MET A 31 15.36 -34.96 -15.22
C MET A 31 16.04 -33.72 -14.62
N GLU A 32 17.25 -33.43 -15.06
CA GLU A 32 18.01 -32.23 -14.70
C GLU A 32 17.34 -30.93 -15.14
N GLU A 33 16.80 -30.82 -16.34
CA GLU A 33 16.07 -29.62 -16.78
C GLU A 33 14.76 -29.44 -16.00
N ALA A 34 14.03 -30.51 -15.75
CA ALA A 34 12.81 -30.47 -14.95
C ALA A 34 13.10 -30.10 -13.49
N LEU A 35 14.17 -30.66 -12.91
CA LEU A 35 14.66 -30.34 -11.58
C LEU A 35 15.18 -28.90 -11.50
N MET A 36 15.92 -28.42 -12.50
CA MET A 36 16.41 -27.04 -12.55
C MET A 36 15.27 -26.05 -12.76
N LEU A 37 14.25 -26.38 -13.55
CA LEU A 37 13.04 -25.56 -13.69
C LEU A 37 12.23 -25.54 -12.39
N TYR A 38 12.10 -26.68 -11.70
CA TYR A 38 11.45 -26.78 -10.40
C TYR A 38 12.22 -25.99 -9.34
N LEU A 39 13.53 -26.21 -9.22
CA LEU A 39 14.41 -25.48 -8.30
C LEU A 39 14.42 -23.98 -8.60
N ASN A 40 14.42 -23.57 -9.88
CA ASN A 40 14.34 -22.16 -10.26
C ASN A 40 12.96 -21.57 -9.95
N LYS A 41 11.87 -22.28 -10.20
CA LYS A 41 10.51 -21.87 -9.81
C LYS A 41 10.38 -21.72 -8.28
N HIS A 42 10.93 -22.65 -7.50
CA HIS A 42 10.94 -22.58 -6.04
C HIS A 42 11.91 -21.52 -5.50
N ARG A 43 13.06 -21.27 -6.15
CA ARG A 43 14.01 -20.22 -5.80
C ARG A 43 13.45 -18.84 -6.10
N LEU A 44 12.80 -18.66 -7.26
CA LEU A 44 12.07 -17.44 -7.63
C LEU A 44 10.93 -17.17 -6.64
N ALA A 45 10.16 -18.20 -6.27
CA ALA A 45 9.11 -18.07 -5.26
C ALA A 45 9.66 -17.64 -3.89
N LYS A 46 10.77 -18.24 -3.43
CA LYS A 46 11.47 -17.82 -2.19
C LYS A 46 11.96 -16.37 -2.27
N GLY A 47 12.50 -15.96 -3.42
CA GLY A 47 12.96 -14.59 -3.65
C GLY A 47 11.82 -13.56 -3.56
N VAL A 48 10.69 -13.83 -4.23
CA VAL A 48 9.50 -12.95 -4.18
C VAL A 48 8.96 -12.84 -2.76
N VAL A 49 8.84 -13.97 -2.05
CA VAL A 49 8.38 -13.98 -0.65
C VAL A 49 9.32 -13.15 0.24
N LEU A 50 10.64 -13.28 0.08
CA LEU A 50 11.61 -12.48 0.82
C LEU A 50 11.45 -10.97 0.55
N ILE A 51 11.26 -10.57 -0.71
CA ILE A 51 11.07 -9.16 -1.09
C ILE A 51 9.78 -8.60 -0.44
N VAL A 52 8.70 -9.37 -0.44
CA VAL A 52 7.45 -9.00 0.23
C VAL A 52 7.65 -8.78 1.73
N TRP A 53 8.31 -9.72 2.41
CA TRP A 53 8.59 -9.59 3.84
C TRP A 53 9.48 -8.40 4.14
N LEU A 54 10.54 -8.20 3.36
CA LEU A 54 11.43 -7.06 3.49
C LEU A 54 10.65 -5.74 3.33
N TYR A 55 9.79 -5.65 2.31
CA TYR A 55 8.94 -4.49 2.10
C TYR A 55 8.03 -4.20 3.31
N PHE A 56 7.39 -5.22 3.88
CA PHE A 56 6.53 -5.04 5.07
C PHE A 56 7.31 -4.58 6.30
N VAL A 57 8.46 -5.21 6.58
CA VAL A 57 9.33 -4.80 7.70
C VAL A 57 9.82 -3.37 7.50
N CYS A 58 10.33 -3.05 6.31
CA CYS A 58 10.78 -1.71 5.97
C CYS A 58 9.65 -0.68 6.08
N SER A 59 8.43 -1.02 5.67
CA SER A 59 7.27 -0.12 5.78
C SER A 59 7.00 0.29 7.24
N TYR A 60 7.01 -0.67 8.17
CA TYR A 60 6.87 -0.39 9.60
C TYR A 60 8.03 0.43 10.16
N LEU A 61 9.28 0.10 9.80
CA LEU A 61 10.47 0.82 10.28
C LEU A 61 10.51 2.27 9.77
N ILE A 62 10.20 2.48 8.49
CA ILE A 62 10.05 3.79 7.88
C ILE A 62 8.92 4.58 8.58
N GLY A 63 7.78 3.92 8.83
CA GLY A 63 6.69 4.45 9.65
C GLY A 63 7.13 4.97 11.02
N SER A 64 8.06 4.23 11.66
CA SER A 64 8.59 4.49 12.99
C SER A 64 9.55 5.68 13.08
N ILE A 65 9.90 6.31 11.96
CA ILE A 65 10.72 7.54 11.92
C ILE A 65 9.85 8.73 12.32
N MET A 66 10.07 9.25 13.53
CA MET A 66 9.22 10.30 14.13
C MET A 66 9.79 11.69 13.86
N PHE A 67 9.40 12.30 12.74
CA PHE A 67 9.97 13.60 12.33
C PHE A 67 9.73 14.71 13.34
N GLY A 68 8.58 14.77 14.01
CA GLY A 68 8.33 15.82 15.01
C GLY A 68 9.25 15.70 16.21
N TYR A 69 9.55 14.48 16.65
CA TYR A 69 10.55 14.22 17.68
C TYR A 69 11.95 14.60 17.19
N ILE A 70 12.34 14.14 16.00
CA ILE A 70 13.67 14.39 15.42
C ILE A 70 13.92 15.90 15.26
N VAL A 71 13.00 16.62 14.62
CA VAL A 71 13.10 18.07 14.37
C VAL A 71 13.16 18.82 15.70
N THR A 72 12.27 18.52 16.65
CA THR A 72 12.28 19.19 17.95
C THR A 72 13.58 18.94 18.71
N LYS A 73 14.06 17.69 18.72
CA LYS A 73 15.28 17.34 19.43
C LYS A 73 16.53 17.94 18.77
N ALA A 74 16.60 17.95 17.45
CA ALA A 74 17.75 18.45 16.71
C ALA A 74 17.88 19.98 16.78
N PHE A 75 16.77 20.71 16.58
CA PHE A 75 16.81 22.18 16.51
C PHE A 75 16.63 22.87 17.86
N TYR A 76 15.98 22.22 18.84
CA TYR A 76 15.62 22.84 20.12
C TYR A 76 16.15 22.07 21.33
N GLN A 77 16.82 20.93 21.13
CA GLN A 77 17.38 20.06 22.20
C GLN A 77 16.37 19.52 23.22
N GLN A 78 15.07 19.72 22.97
CA GLN A 78 13.97 19.35 23.86
C GLN A 78 13.36 17.99 23.51
N ASP A 79 12.71 17.36 24.49
CA ASP A 79 11.93 16.14 24.30
C ASP A 79 10.45 16.50 24.06
N LEU A 80 9.99 16.43 22.80
CA LEU A 80 8.62 16.78 22.41
C LEU A 80 7.54 15.98 23.18
N ARG A 81 7.88 14.79 23.69
CA ARG A 81 6.95 13.96 24.48
C ARG A 81 6.62 14.55 25.84
N LYS A 82 7.47 15.45 26.34
CA LYS A 82 7.30 16.14 27.63
C LYS A 82 6.70 17.54 27.48
N LEU A 83 6.37 17.96 26.26
CA LEU A 83 5.94 19.32 25.97
C LEU A 83 4.55 19.36 25.34
N GLY A 84 3.81 20.43 25.66
CA GLY A 84 2.51 20.69 25.07
C GLY A 84 1.54 19.55 25.33
N SER A 85 1.00 18.93 24.27
CA SER A 85 0.08 17.80 24.40
C SER A 85 0.80 16.45 24.57
N GLY A 86 2.14 16.43 24.61
CA GLY A 86 2.96 15.23 24.61
C GLY A 86 2.94 14.40 23.31
N ASN A 87 2.19 14.82 22.29
CA ASN A 87 2.10 14.13 21.01
C ASN A 87 3.29 14.51 20.11
N VAL A 88 3.88 13.55 19.40
CA VAL A 88 5.06 13.81 18.55
C VAL A 88 4.74 14.24 17.12
N GLY A 89 3.46 14.48 16.79
CA GLY A 89 3.02 14.91 15.47
C GLY A 89 3.15 16.41 15.21
N ALA A 90 2.97 16.79 13.94
CA ALA A 90 3.18 18.15 13.43
C ALA A 90 2.40 19.24 14.19
N ARG A 91 1.16 18.97 14.61
CA ARG A 91 0.32 19.97 15.29
C ARG A 91 0.89 20.39 16.65
N ASN A 92 1.40 19.45 17.45
CA ASN A 92 2.00 19.79 18.74
C ASN A 92 3.34 20.50 18.55
N ALA A 93 4.21 19.96 17.69
CA ALA A 93 5.50 20.56 17.36
C ALA A 93 5.35 21.99 16.81
N GLY A 94 4.37 22.19 15.92
CA GLY A 94 4.03 23.48 15.35
C GLY A 94 3.49 24.49 16.35
N ARG A 95 2.69 24.05 17.32
CA ARG A 95 2.19 24.92 18.40
C ARG A 95 3.32 25.41 19.31
N LEU A 96 4.32 24.56 19.55
CA LEU A 96 5.45 24.87 20.43
C LEU A 96 6.54 25.71 19.74
N HIS A 97 6.82 25.43 18.48
CA HIS A 97 8.00 25.98 17.78
C HIS A 97 7.68 26.69 16.46
N GLY A 98 6.39 26.95 16.21
CA GLY A 98 5.92 27.76 15.09
C GLY A 98 5.73 27.01 13.77
N LYS A 99 5.31 27.78 12.75
CA LYS A 99 4.88 27.27 11.43
C LYS A 99 5.97 26.49 10.70
N LYS A 100 7.24 26.89 10.84
CA LYS A 100 8.36 26.19 10.17
C LYS A 100 8.48 24.74 10.64
N VAL A 101 8.41 24.51 11.96
CA VAL A 101 8.47 23.16 12.55
C VAL A 101 7.23 22.34 12.24
N PHE A 102 6.06 22.98 12.20
CA PHE A 102 4.83 22.34 11.71
C PHE A 102 5.03 21.75 10.31
N VAL A 103 5.49 22.59 9.36
CA VAL A 103 5.65 22.19 7.95
C VAL A 103 6.72 21.12 7.79
N MET A 104 7.88 21.27 8.44
CA MET A 104 8.95 20.25 8.39
C MET A 104 8.48 18.90 8.92
N THR A 105 7.78 18.91 10.06
CA THR A 105 7.24 17.67 10.65
C THR A 105 6.17 17.06 9.75
N PHE A 106 5.24 17.88 9.25
CA PHE A 106 4.16 17.43 8.37
C PHE A 106 4.72 16.79 7.09
N LEU A 107 5.65 17.46 6.42
CA LEU A 107 6.24 16.98 5.17
C LEU A 107 7.09 15.73 5.42
N GLY A 108 7.89 15.68 6.49
CA GLY A 108 8.68 14.50 6.82
C GLY A 108 7.79 13.29 7.14
N ASP A 109 6.74 13.47 7.95
CA ASP A 109 5.79 12.40 8.25
C ASP A 109 4.93 12.00 7.05
N ALA A 110 4.67 12.89 6.10
CA ALA A 110 3.99 12.57 4.84
C ALA A 110 4.92 11.81 3.88
N LEU A 111 6.17 12.24 3.77
CA LEU A 111 7.17 11.65 2.88
C LEU A 111 7.35 10.16 3.14
N LYS A 112 7.36 9.72 4.41
CA LYS A 112 7.47 8.28 4.70
C LYS A 112 6.29 7.46 4.17
N GLY A 113 5.07 8.00 4.20
CA GLY A 113 3.91 7.35 3.58
C GLY A 113 4.04 7.30 2.06
N THR A 114 4.51 8.39 1.47
CA THR A 114 4.82 8.47 0.03
C THR A 114 5.87 7.44 -0.38
N VAL A 115 7.00 7.37 0.33
CA VAL A 115 8.11 6.45 0.04
C VAL A 115 7.63 5.00 0.07
N VAL A 116 6.83 4.63 1.05
CA VAL A 116 6.30 3.27 1.19
C VAL A 116 5.44 2.88 -0.02
N VAL A 117 4.48 3.73 -0.40
CA VAL A 117 3.59 3.44 -1.52
C VAL A 117 4.33 3.51 -2.86
N ALA A 118 5.23 4.48 -3.03
CA ALA A 118 6.05 4.63 -4.23
C ALA A 118 6.99 3.42 -4.41
N ALA A 119 7.60 2.92 -3.32
CA ALA A 119 8.45 1.73 -3.37
C ALA A 119 7.66 0.49 -3.81
N ALA A 120 6.45 0.28 -3.27
CA ALA A 120 5.58 -0.81 -3.72
C ALA A 120 5.21 -0.70 -5.20
N ARG A 121 4.88 0.51 -5.67
CA ARG A 121 4.58 0.75 -7.09
C ARG A 121 5.80 0.48 -7.98
N TRP A 122 6.99 0.88 -7.55
CA TRP A 122 8.24 0.61 -8.28
C TRP A 122 8.43 -0.89 -8.48
N VAL A 123 8.21 -1.70 -7.43
CA VAL A 123 8.35 -3.16 -7.51
C VAL A 123 7.09 -3.87 -8.05
N HIS A 124 6.16 -3.12 -8.65
CA HIS A 124 4.93 -3.62 -9.26
C HIS A 124 4.01 -4.42 -8.32
N PHE A 125 4.00 -4.08 -7.03
CA PHE A 125 3.06 -4.66 -6.07
C PHE A 125 1.63 -4.16 -6.34
N SER A 126 0.67 -5.07 -6.14
CA SER A 126 -0.75 -4.77 -6.30
C SER A 126 -1.22 -3.67 -5.34
N ASP A 127 -2.36 -3.07 -5.65
CA ASP A 127 -2.94 -2.00 -4.83
C ASP A 127 -3.18 -2.44 -3.39
N SER A 128 -3.58 -3.70 -3.17
CA SER A 128 -3.73 -4.27 -1.82
C SER A 128 -2.39 -4.29 -1.07
N PHE A 129 -1.28 -4.66 -1.72
CA PHE A 129 0.05 -4.66 -1.10
C PHE A 129 0.58 -3.25 -0.83
N GLN A 130 0.27 -2.29 -1.70
CA GLN A 130 0.53 -0.87 -1.45
C GLN A 130 -0.20 -0.41 -0.17
N LEU A 131 -1.49 -0.75 -0.01
CA LEU A 131 -2.26 -0.40 1.18
C LEU A 131 -1.81 -1.14 2.45
N ILE A 132 -1.39 -2.42 2.35
CA ILE A 132 -0.81 -3.15 3.49
C ILE A 132 0.46 -2.45 3.97
N GLY A 133 1.36 -2.07 3.07
CA GLY A 133 2.55 -1.32 3.46
C GLY A 133 2.23 0.04 4.08
N LEU A 134 1.27 0.79 3.50
CA LEU A 134 0.81 2.04 4.10
C LEU A 134 0.23 1.83 5.50
N MET A 135 -0.56 0.78 5.71
CA MET A 135 -1.09 0.39 7.02
C MET A 135 0.05 0.08 8.01
N LEU A 136 1.07 -0.66 7.59
CA LEU A 136 2.25 -0.95 8.42
C LEU A 136 3.05 0.33 8.76
N ALA A 137 3.19 1.25 7.81
CA ALA A 137 3.81 2.55 8.05
C ALA A 137 3.00 3.41 9.04
N LEU A 138 1.68 3.35 8.97
CA LEU A 138 0.79 3.99 9.95
C LEU A 138 0.92 3.35 11.33
N ILE A 139 0.95 2.01 11.42
CA ILE A 139 1.18 1.30 12.67
C ILE A 139 2.55 1.68 13.25
N GLY A 140 3.59 1.76 12.41
CA GLY A 140 4.92 2.26 12.80
C GLY A 140 4.86 3.69 13.32
N HIS A 141 4.04 4.57 12.72
CA HIS A 141 3.90 5.94 13.22
C HIS A 141 3.11 6.05 14.52
N LEU A 142 2.09 5.22 14.72
CA LEU A 142 1.28 5.17 15.95
C LEU A 142 2.04 4.51 17.10
N LYS A 143 2.78 3.45 16.78
CA LYS A 143 3.51 2.56 17.69
C LYS A 143 4.97 2.42 17.23
N PRO A 144 5.76 3.52 17.22
CA PRO A 144 7.15 3.49 16.80
C PRO A 144 8.00 2.73 17.79
N ILE A 145 8.80 1.79 17.30
CA ILE A 145 9.76 1.05 18.12
C ILE A 145 10.77 1.99 18.80
N THR A 146 11.14 3.08 18.13
CA THR A 146 12.10 4.10 18.59
C THR A 146 11.61 4.89 19.80
N LEU A 147 10.29 5.00 20.02
CA LEU A 147 9.71 5.73 21.15
C LEU A 147 8.87 4.83 22.08
N LYS A 148 9.29 3.57 22.27
CA LYS A 148 8.62 2.60 23.17
C LYS A 148 7.12 2.47 22.84
N PHE A 149 6.78 2.42 21.55
CA PHE A 149 5.43 2.27 21.03
C PHE A 149 4.46 3.40 21.45
N LYS A 150 4.97 4.61 21.68
CA LYS A 150 4.20 5.83 21.93
C LYS A 150 4.48 6.88 20.84
N GLY A 151 3.64 6.88 19.80
CA GLY A 151 3.84 7.68 18.60
C GLY A 151 2.85 8.82 18.39
N GLY A 152 2.68 9.20 17.13
CA GLY A 152 1.74 10.23 16.68
C GLY A 152 0.34 9.68 16.38
N LYS A 153 -0.40 10.37 15.50
CA LYS A 153 -1.78 10.00 15.11
C LYS A 153 -1.96 9.61 13.64
N GLY A 154 -0.91 9.72 12.83
CA GLY A 154 -0.87 9.13 11.49
C GLY A 154 -1.42 9.98 10.34
N ILE A 155 -2.04 11.14 10.61
CA ILE A 155 -2.68 11.95 9.55
C ILE A 155 -1.70 12.35 8.44
N SER A 156 -0.51 12.86 8.76
CA SER A 156 0.47 13.26 7.73
C SER A 156 0.93 12.07 6.90
N THR A 157 1.27 10.95 7.54
CA THR A 157 1.68 9.70 6.88
C THR A 157 0.59 9.16 5.97
N PHE A 158 -0.66 9.19 6.44
CA PHE A 158 -1.80 8.80 5.64
C PHE A 158 -1.96 9.68 4.42
N ILE A 159 -1.92 11.02 4.57
CA ILE A 159 -2.05 11.97 3.46
C ILE A 159 -0.97 11.71 2.40
N GLY A 160 0.31 11.61 2.79
CA GLY A 160 1.39 11.34 1.83
C GLY A 160 1.22 10.00 1.11
N GLY A 161 0.84 8.95 1.84
CA GLY A 161 0.53 7.64 1.27
C GLY A 161 -0.63 7.68 0.29
N MET A 162 -1.76 8.29 0.66
CA MET A 162 -2.96 8.35 -0.18
C MET A 162 -2.80 9.22 -1.42
N ILE A 163 -2.05 10.33 -1.33
CA ILE A 163 -1.68 11.15 -2.49
C ILE A 163 -0.90 10.31 -3.49
N THR A 164 0.02 9.49 -3.00
CA THR A 164 0.86 8.63 -3.84
C THR A 164 0.07 7.46 -4.42
N PHE A 165 -0.78 6.85 -3.60
CA PHE A 165 -1.62 5.72 -3.97
C PHE A 165 -2.62 6.11 -5.06
N GLN A 166 -3.43 7.14 -4.83
CA GLN A 166 -4.42 7.60 -5.78
C GLN A 166 -4.58 9.13 -5.70
N PRO A 167 -3.85 9.89 -6.55
CA PRO A 167 -3.89 11.35 -6.53
C PRO A 167 -5.30 11.94 -6.68
N LEU A 168 -6.13 11.35 -7.56
CA LEU A 168 -7.50 11.82 -7.80
C LEU A 168 -8.36 11.69 -6.54
N LEU A 169 -8.23 10.59 -5.79
CA LEU A 169 -8.93 10.40 -4.52
C LEU A 169 -8.52 11.48 -3.51
N SER A 170 -7.24 11.86 -3.48
CA SER A 170 -6.77 12.91 -2.57
C SER A 170 -7.35 14.28 -2.91
N LEU A 171 -7.58 14.59 -4.19
CA LEU A 171 -8.31 15.79 -4.60
C LEU A 171 -9.77 15.76 -4.14
N VAL A 172 -10.45 14.63 -4.26
CA VAL A 172 -11.82 14.45 -3.77
C VAL A 172 -11.88 14.67 -2.25
N ILE A 173 -10.99 14.05 -1.49
CA ILE A 173 -10.90 14.24 -0.03
C ILE A 173 -10.66 15.71 0.30
N MET A 174 -9.76 16.39 -0.42
CA MET A 174 -9.48 17.81 -0.20
C MET A 174 -10.70 18.69 -0.50
N ALA A 175 -11.43 18.42 -1.58
CA ALA A 175 -12.66 19.14 -1.92
C ALA A 175 -13.73 18.94 -0.83
N VAL A 176 -13.97 17.70 -0.38
CA VAL A 176 -14.91 17.40 0.70
C VAL A 176 -14.47 18.06 2.01
N PHE A 177 -13.18 18.04 2.31
CA PHE A 177 -12.64 18.72 3.49
C PHE A 177 -12.93 20.23 3.46
N ILE A 178 -12.70 20.91 2.33
CA ILE A 178 -12.97 22.34 2.16
C ILE A 178 -14.44 22.66 2.38
N ILE A 179 -15.36 21.77 1.97
CA ILE A 179 -16.80 21.92 2.19
C ILE A 179 -17.17 21.66 3.66
N LEU A 180 -16.62 20.61 4.29
CA LEU A 180 -16.97 20.22 5.66
C LEU A 180 -16.33 21.12 6.73
N TYR A 181 -15.17 21.74 6.44
CA TYR A 181 -14.45 22.58 7.39
C TYR A 181 -15.28 23.75 7.94
N PRO A 182 -15.92 24.60 7.12
CA PRO A 182 -16.76 25.70 7.62
C PRO A 182 -18.02 25.20 8.37
N LEU A 183 -18.55 24.04 7.99
CA LEU A 183 -19.76 23.45 8.60
C LEU A 183 -19.47 22.88 10.00
N THR A 184 -18.35 22.17 10.14
CA THR A 184 -17.97 21.51 11.39
C THR A 184 -17.21 22.42 12.36
N LYS A 185 -16.63 23.53 11.87
CA LYS A 185 -15.74 24.42 12.62
C LYS A 185 -14.62 23.67 13.34
N SER A 186 -14.21 22.53 12.81
CA SER A 186 -13.24 21.62 13.43
C SER A 186 -12.42 20.93 12.34
N PHE A 187 -11.12 21.27 12.30
CA PHE A 187 -10.17 20.65 11.37
C PHE A 187 -10.17 19.12 11.48
N THR A 188 -10.28 18.58 12.71
CA THR A 188 -10.30 17.14 12.94
C THR A 188 -11.57 16.50 12.40
N LEU A 189 -12.76 17.06 12.68
CA LEU A 189 -14.03 16.49 12.24
C LEU A 189 -14.20 16.59 10.73
N ALA A 190 -13.84 17.73 10.13
CA ALA A 190 -13.86 17.89 8.68
C ALA A 190 -12.94 16.88 7.97
N GLY A 191 -11.72 16.68 8.49
CA GLY A 191 -10.76 15.72 7.93
C GLY A 191 -11.25 14.28 8.02
N LEU A 192 -11.67 13.86 9.22
CA LEU A 192 -12.17 12.50 9.42
C LEU A 192 -13.46 12.24 8.62
N GLY A 193 -14.36 13.22 8.54
CA GLY A 193 -15.56 13.15 7.72
C GLY A 193 -15.25 13.03 6.23
N ALA A 194 -14.26 13.78 5.72
CA ALA A 194 -13.81 13.67 4.34
C ALA A 194 -13.21 12.28 4.04
N PHE A 195 -12.51 11.66 4.98
CA PHE A 195 -11.95 10.32 4.79
C PHE A 195 -13.00 9.21 4.69
N LEU A 196 -14.23 9.43 5.18
CA LEU A 196 -15.34 8.46 5.02
C LEU A 196 -15.70 8.22 3.53
N PHE A 197 -15.34 9.14 2.63
CA PHE A 197 -15.58 9.00 1.20
C PHE A 197 -14.58 8.07 0.49
N ILE A 198 -13.53 7.63 1.17
CA ILE A 198 -12.48 6.79 0.57
C ILE A 198 -13.02 5.44 0.07
N PRO A 199 -13.70 4.62 0.91
CA PRO A 199 -14.21 3.33 0.44
C PRO A 199 -15.22 3.53 -0.70
N VAL A 200 -16.08 4.54 -0.60
CA VAL A 200 -17.08 4.86 -1.63
C VAL A 200 -16.41 5.17 -2.97
N PHE A 201 -15.37 6.00 -2.97
CA PHE A 201 -14.62 6.32 -4.18
C PHE A 201 -13.96 5.07 -4.77
N LEU A 202 -13.33 4.22 -3.96
CA LEU A 202 -12.67 3.00 -4.44
C LEU A 202 -13.67 2.01 -5.05
N LEU A 203 -14.87 1.89 -4.49
CA LEU A 203 -15.96 1.09 -5.06
C LEU A 203 -16.42 1.62 -6.42
N ILE A 204 -16.63 2.94 -6.55
CA ILE A 204 -17.00 3.59 -7.81
C ILE A 204 -15.93 3.37 -8.89
N ARG A 205 -14.66 3.38 -8.47
CA ARG A 205 -13.51 3.13 -9.36
C ARG A 205 -13.24 1.64 -9.62
N GLN A 206 -14.09 0.75 -9.11
CA GLN A 206 -14.02 -0.70 -9.34
C GLN A 206 -12.71 -1.33 -8.86
N TYR A 207 -12.12 -0.82 -7.78
CA TYR A 207 -11.03 -1.52 -7.09
C TYR A 207 -11.54 -2.86 -6.53
N ASP A 208 -10.63 -3.83 -6.40
CA ASP A 208 -10.98 -5.13 -5.82
C ASP A 208 -11.42 -5.02 -4.35
N TRP A 209 -12.18 -6.03 -3.89
CA TRP A 209 -12.74 -6.06 -2.54
C TRP A 209 -11.68 -6.00 -1.44
N LEU A 210 -10.52 -6.64 -1.62
CA LEU A 210 -9.46 -6.65 -0.63
C LEU A 210 -8.88 -5.24 -0.46
N THR A 211 -8.63 -4.53 -1.56
CA THR A 211 -8.18 -3.12 -1.54
C THR A 211 -9.20 -2.21 -0.84
N CYS A 212 -10.50 -2.39 -1.09
CA CYS A 212 -11.55 -1.63 -0.40
C CYS A 212 -11.59 -1.91 1.10
N ILE A 213 -11.50 -3.18 1.51
CA ILE A 213 -11.47 -3.60 2.92
C ILE A 213 -10.24 -3.04 3.63
N LEU A 214 -9.07 -3.08 2.99
CA LEU A 214 -7.82 -2.53 3.55
C LEU A 214 -7.91 -1.01 3.74
N ALA A 215 -8.48 -0.29 2.77
CA ALA A 215 -8.70 1.15 2.89
C ALA A 215 -9.65 1.48 4.05
N ALA A 216 -10.72 0.72 4.22
CA ALA A 216 -11.61 0.84 5.38
C ALA A 216 -10.89 0.52 6.71
N GLY A 217 -10.01 -0.48 6.73
CA GLY A 217 -9.17 -0.82 7.88
C GLY A 217 -8.22 0.32 8.27
N ILE A 218 -7.59 0.97 7.29
CA ILE A 218 -6.76 2.17 7.52
C ILE A 218 -7.59 3.31 8.11
N LEU A 219 -8.80 3.53 7.59
CA LEU A 219 -9.71 4.55 8.09
C LEU A 219 -10.10 4.28 9.55
N ILE A 220 -10.45 3.03 9.89
CA ILE A 220 -10.74 2.61 11.27
C ILE A 220 -9.53 2.88 12.17
N LEU A 221 -8.32 2.50 11.74
CA LEU A 221 -7.10 2.74 12.49
C LEU A 221 -6.90 4.24 12.80
N ILE A 222 -7.14 5.11 11.82
CA ILE A 222 -7.06 6.57 12.01
C ILE A 222 -8.15 7.07 12.97
N LEU A 223 -9.38 6.61 12.83
CA LEU A 223 -10.49 6.98 13.73
C LEU A 223 -10.18 6.59 15.17
N LEU A 224 -9.68 5.37 15.41
CA LEU A 224 -9.27 4.90 16.73
C LEU A 224 -8.14 5.76 17.31
N ALA A 225 -7.16 6.13 16.50
CA ALA A 225 -6.06 7.02 16.92
C ALA A 225 -6.53 8.45 17.28
N HIS A 226 -7.72 8.86 16.83
CA HIS A 226 -8.33 10.16 17.10
C HIS A 226 -9.51 10.11 18.08
N SER A 227 -9.85 8.93 18.62
CA SER A 227 -11.00 8.73 19.50
C SER A 227 -11.09 9.75 20.65
N GLU A 228 -9.97 10.04 21.32
CA GLU A 228 -9.94 11.05 22.40
C GLU A 228 -10.23 12.48 21.90
N ASN A 229 -9.72 12.87 20.72
CA ASN A 229 -10.03 14.18 20.13
C ASN A 229 -11.51 14.30 19.76
N ILE A 230 -12.11 13.20 19.32
CA ILE A 230 -13.52 13.15 18.95
C ILE A 230 -14.36 13.31 20.22
N LYS A 231 -14.07 12.54 21.28
CA LYS A 231 -14.75 12.62 22.57
C LYS A 231 -14.68 14.03 23.17
N GLU A 232 -13.49 14.64 23.17
CA GLU A 232 -13.28 15.97 23.70
C GLU A 232 -14.14 17.00 22.94
N LYS A 233 -14.21 16.91 21.61
CA LYS A 233 -15.01 17.84 20.81
C LYS A 233 -16.52 17.65 20.97
N ILE A 234 -17.00 16.41 21.15
CA ILE A 234 -18.42 16.12 21.38
C ILE A 234 -18.88 16.64 22.74
N ARG A 235 -18.03 16.58 23.78
CA ARG A 235 -18.37 17.08 25.13
C ARG A 235 -18.43 18.60 25.25
N HIS A 236 -17.84 19.33 24.31
CA HIS A 236 -17.71 20.79 24.33
C HIS A 236 -18.62 21.50 23.30
N ASN A 237 -19.55 20.76 22.68
CA ASN A 237 -20.63 21.30 21.85
C ASN A 237 -21.96 21.05 22.55
#